data_AF-X0XQY7-F1
#
_entry.id   AF-X0XQY7-F1
#
_cell.length_a   1.000
_cell.length_b   1.000
_cell.length_c   1.000
_cell.angle_alpha   90.00
_cell.angle_beta   90.00
_cell.angle_gamma   90.00
#
_symmetry.space_group_name_H-M   'P 1'
#
loop_
_entity.id
_entity.type
_entity.pdbx_description
1 polymer ?
#
loop_
_entity_poly.entity_id
_entity_poly.type
_entity_poly.pdbx_seq_one_letter_code
_entity_poly.pdbx_strand_id
1 'polypeptide(L)'
;MNCKQAFTLVEILIVVIILGILAAIVIPQFTEASDDARESALRSDLQTMRSQLELYKAQHTGSYPGALTFVTDMTTKSGEYGPYVQTFPTNPYNSLSDVTVEDGAALLGDGNTGWHFDSSTGRFSASDDATHAAW
;
A
#
# COMPACT_ATOMS: atom_id res chain seq x y z
N MET A 1 -13.89 29.80 52.34
CA MET A 1 -14.34 28.43 52.68
C MET A 1 -14.16 27.58 51.44
N ASN A 2 -13.17 26.69 51.45
CA ASN A 2 -12.86 25.85 50.30
C ASN A 2 -13.57 24.50 50.47
N CYS A 3 -14.76 24.37 49.89
CA CYS A 3 -15.45 23.08 49.80
C CYS A 3 -14.73 22.22 48.77
N LYS A 4 -13.99 21.20 49.22
CA LYS A 4 -13.49 20.14 48.34
C LYS A 4 -14.64 19.15 48.10
N GLN A 5 -15.15 19.09 46.88
CA GLN A 5 -16.05 18.01 46.47
C GLN A 5 -15.24 16.73 46.33
N ALA A 6 -15.61 15.71 47.11
CA ALA A 6 -15.07 14.36 46.95
C ALA A 6 -15.91 13.62 45.92
N PHE A 7 -15.27 13.08 44.88
CA PHE A 7 -15.93 12.19 43.92
C PHE A 7 -16.37 10.89 44.60
N THR A 8 -17.55 10.38 44.24
CA THR A 8 -18.03 9.10 44.75
C THR A 8 -17.44 7.93 43.95
N LEU A 9 -17.21 6.79 44.60
CA LEU A 9 -16.74 5.57 43.93
C LEU A 9 -17.75 5.07 42.87
N VAL A 10 -19.05 5.26 43.13
CA VAL A 10 -20.12 4.87 42.21
C VAL A 10 -20.10 5.69 40.92
N GLU A 11 -19.76 6.97 41.03
CA GLU A 11 -19.65 7.87 39.88
C GLU A 11 -18.50 7.47 38.96
N ILE A 12 -17.34 7.13 39.53
CA ILE A 12 -16.23 6.58 38.74
C ILE A 12 -16.58 5.21 38.15
N LEU A 13 -17.31 4.35 38.88
CA LEU A 13 -17.72 3.03 38.40
C LEU A 13 -18.62 3.11 37.16
N ILE A 14 -19.65 3.98 37.19
CA ILE A 14 -20.56 4.14 36.05
C ILE A 14 -19.80 4.70 34.84
N VAL A 15 -18.89 5.66 35.06
CA VAL A 15 -18.09 6.25 33.98
C VAL A 15 -17.22 5.20 33.28
N VAL A 16 -16.51 4.34 34.01
CA VAL A 16 -15.66 3.31 33.39
C VAL A 16 -16.49 2.24 32.67
N ILE A 17 -17.70 1.94 33.14
CA ILE A 17 -18.62 1.02 32.45
C ILE A 17 -19.05 1.62 31.11
N ILE A 18 -19.47 2.89 31.08
CA ILE A 18 -19.86 3.57 29.85
C ILE A 18 -18.67 3.66 28.88
N LEU A 19 -17.48 4.05 29.36
CA LEU A 19 -16.27 4.08 28.54
C LEU A 19 -15.90 2.69 28.00
N GLY A 20 -16.09 1.63 28.78
CA GLY A 20 -15.87 0.24 28.33
C GLY A 20 -16.81 -0.17 27.21
N ILE A 21 -18.10 0.15 27.30
CA ILE A 21 -19.09 -0.14 26.25
C ILE A 21 -18.76 0.63 24.97
N LEU A 22 -18.43 1.92 25.09
CA LEU A 22 -18.07 2.75 23.94
C LEU A 22 -16.79 2.23 23.26
N ALA A 23 -15.76 1.88 24.03
CA ALA A 23 -14.51 1.34 23.49
C ALA A 23 -14.73 0.01 22.75
N ALA A 24 -15.59 -0.87 23.27
CA ALA A 24 -15.89 -2.16 22.65
C ALA A 24 -16.53 -2.04 21.24
N ILE A 25 -17.29 -0.97 20.99
CA ILE A 25 -17.92 -0.71 19.67
C ILE A 25 -16.96 0.00 18.72
N VAL A 26 -16.21 1.00 19.22
CA VAL A 26 -15.39 1.88 18.38
C VAL A 26 -14.13 1.20 17.85
N ILE A 27 -13.46 0.38 18.67
CA ILE A 27 -12.19 -0.26 18.30
C ILE A 27 -12.30 -1.19 17.07
N PRO A 28 -13.26 -2.14 16.98
CA PRO A 28 -13.37 -3.00 15.81
C PRO A 28 -13.70 -2.21 14.54
N GLN A 29 -14.63 -1.24 14.64
CA GLN A 29 -15.02 -0.40 13.51
C GLN A 29 -13.83 0.40 12.95
N PHE A 30 -12.98 0.94 13.82
CA PHE A 30 -11.79 1.69 13.38
C PHE A 30 -10.75 0.79 12.68
N THR A 31 -10.64 -0.47 13.12
CA THR A 31 -9.71 -1.43 12.52
C THR A 31 -10.15 -1.80 11.11
N GLU A 32 -11.43 -2.14 10.92
CA GLU A 32 -12.02 -2.45 9.60
C GLU A 32 -11.86 -1.27 8.62
N ALA A 33 -12.23 -0.07 9.04
CA ALA A 33 -12.11 1.13 8.21
C ALA A 33 -10.64 1.44 7.82
N SER A 34 -9.70 1.12 8.71
CA SER A 34 -8.26 1.30 8.42
C SER A 34 -7.77 0.30 7.37
N ASP A 35 -8.24 -0.94 7.43
CA ASP A 35 -7.87 -1.98 6.46
C ASP A 35 -8.52 -1.74 5.09
N ASP A 36 -9.79 -1.32 5.03
CA ASP A 36 -10.47 -0.91 3.79
C ASP A 36 -9.75 0.27 3.10
N ALA A 37 -9.26 1.22 3.89
CA ALA A 37 -8.50 2.37 3.38
C ALA A 37 -7.15 1.93 2.80
N ARG A 38 -6.45 0.99 3.44
CA ARG A 38 -5.19 0.41 2.94
C ARG A 38 -5.41 -0.36 1.64
N GLU A 39 -6.45 -1.19 1.58
CA GLU A 39 -6.80 -1.95 0.37
C GLU A 39 -7.13 -1.02 -0.80
N SER A 40 -7.92 0.02 -0.54
CA SER A 40 -8.29 1.01 -1.55
C SER A 40 -7.07 1.79 -2.07
N ALA A 41 -6.16 2.18 -1.18
CA ALA A 41 -4.90 2.83 -1.55
C ALA A 41 -4.03 1.89 -2.41
N LEU A 42 -3.85 0.63 -1.98
CA LEU A 42 -3.07 -0.36 -2.71
C LEU A 42 -3.59 -0.57 -4.14
N ARG A 43 -4.92 -0.73 -4.30
CA ARG A 43 -5.54 -0.89 -5.62
C ARG A 43 -5.36 0.34 -6.50
N SER A 44 -5.48 1.55 -5.93
CA SER A 44 -5.25 2.81 -6.65
C SER A 44 -3.80 2.93 -7.13
N ASP A 45 -2.84 2.57 -6.28
CA ASP A 45 -1.42 2.58 -6.62
C ASP A 45 -1.10 1.56 -7.71
N LEU A 46 -1.60 0.33 -7.61
CA LEU A 46 -1.47 -0.70 -8.65
C LEU A 46 -2.04 -0.23 -10.00
N GLN A 47 -3.24 0.37 -9.99
CA GLN A 47 -3.86 0.88 -11.21
C GLN A 47 -3.04 2.01 -11.84
N THR A 48 -2.51 2.92 -11.02
CA THR A 48 -1.64 4.01 -11.47
C THR A 48 -0.38 3.44 -12.10
N MET A 49 0.32 2.53 -11.42
CA MET A 49 1.54 1.89 -11.90
C MET A 49 1.32 1.13 -13.22
N ARG A 50 0.24 0.36 -13.32
CA ARG A 50 -0.13 -0.35 -14.55
C ARG A 50 -0.41 0.59 -15.71
N SER A 51 -1.11 1.70 -15.45
CA SER A 51 -1.35 2.72 -16.48
C SER A 51 -0.05 3.33 -17.00
N GLN A 52 0.92 3.55 -16.12
CA GLN A 52 2.23 4.08 -16.51
C GLN A 52 3.06 3.06 -17.29
N LEU A 53 2.99 1.78 -16.92
CA LEU A 53 3.61 0.67 -17.66
C LEU A 53 3.03 0.51 -19.07
N GLU A 54 1.70 0.60 -19.22
CA GLU A 54 1.06 0.57 -20.53
C GLU A 54 1.44 1.80 -21.39
N LEU A 55 1.59 2.97 -20.77
CA LEU A 55 2.09 4.16 -21.45
C LEU A 55 3.54 3.98 -21.92
N TYR A 56 4.40 3.42 -21.06
CA TYR A 56 5.78 3.06 -21.43
C TYR A 56 5.78 2.15 -22.65
N LYS A 57 5.00 1.06 -22.59
CA LYS A 57 4.88 0.08 -23.66
C LYS A 57 4.43 0.69 -24.98
N ALA A 58 3.44 1.59 -24.94
CA ALA A 58 2.95 2.29 -26.13
C ALA A 58 4.03 3.16 -26.78
N GLN A 59 4.91 3.76 -25.98
CA GLN A 59 6.00 4.63 -26.46
C GLN A 59 7.25 3.84 -26.89
N HIS A 60 7.44 2.62 -26.37
CA HIS A 60 8.61 1.77 -26.63
C HIS A 60 8.29 0.57 -27.53
N THR A 61 7.50 0.80 -28.58
CA THR A 61 7.23 -0.20 -29.64
C THR A 61 6.66 -1.52 -29.09
N GLY A 62 5.83 -1.45 -28.04
CA GLY A 62 5.18 -2.62 -27.44
C GLY A 62 6.02 -3.39 -26.43
N SER A 63 7.22 -2.90 -26.08
CA SER A 63 8.10 -3.54 -25.10
C SER A 63 7.91 -2.96 -23.70
N TYR A 64 7.89 -3.83 -22.68
CA TYR A 64 7.96 -3.41 -21.28
C TYR A 64 9.40 -3.03 -20.89
N PRO A 65 9.60 -2.29 -19.78
CA PRO A 65 10.94 -1.99 -19.29
C PRO A 65 11.72 -3.27 -18.96
N GLY A 66 13.02 -3.27 -19.22
CA GLY A 66 13.88 -4.42 -18.96
C GLY A 66 14.12 -4.64 -17.46
N ALA A 67 14.40 -5.90 -17.06
CA ALA A 67 14.56 -6.25 -15.65
C ALA A 67 15.63 -5.42 -14.90
N LEU A 68 16.73 -5.13 -15.58
CA LEU A 68 17.87 -4.41 -15.00
C LEU A 68 17.70 -2.89 -14.99
N THR A 69 16.81 -2.36 -15.84
CA THR A 69 16.65 -0.92 -16.05
C THR A 69 15.30 -0.40 -15.57
N PHE A 70 14.38 -1.27 -15.15
CA PHE A 70 13.02 -0.94 -14.77
C PHE A 70 12.90 0.32 -13.89
N VAL A 71 13.62 0.38 -12.77
CA VAL A 71 13.55 1.53 -11.84
C VAL A 71 13.98 2.81 -12.55
N THR A 72 15.06 2.77 -13.33
CA THR A 72 15.58 3.93 -14.08
C THR A 72 14.62 4.34 -15.19
N ASP A 73 14.13 3.37 -15.97
CA ASP A 73 13.19 3.58 -17.08
C ASP A 73 11.87 4.20 -16.61
N MET A 74 11.41 3.84 -15.42
CA MET A 74 10.17 4.35 -14.84
C MET A 74 10.34 5.75 -14.21
N THR A 75 11.46 6.00 -13.53
CA THR A 75 11.66 7.23 -12.71
C THR A 75 12.43 8.35 -13.41
N THR A 76 13.13 8.04 -14.50
CA THR A 76 14.00 8.99 -15.18
C THR A 76 13.50 9.25 -16.60
N LYS A 77 13.56 10.51 -17.05
CA LYS A 77 13.41 10.81 -18.47
C LYS A 77 14.63 10.30 -19.22
N SER A 78 14.44 9.31 -20.09
CA SER A 78 15.49 8.78 -20.95
C SER A 78 15.12 9.05 -22.41
N GLY A 79 15.94 9.85 -23.10
CA GLY A 79 15.64 10.27 -24.48
C GLY A 79 14.40 11.17 -24.57
N GLU A 80 13.47 10.81 -25.45
CA GLU A 80 12.27 11.59 -25.75
C GLU A 80 11.14 11.38 -24.74
N TYR A 81 11.10 10.21 -24.08
CA TYR A 81 10.00 9.78 -23.22
C TYR A 81 10.40 9.72 -21.73
N GLY A 82 9.38 9.72 -20.85
CA GLY A 82 9.54 9.69 -19.40
C GLY A 82 9.74 11.08 -18.74
N PRO A 83 9.83 11.13 -17.39
CA PRO A 83 9.63 10.00 -16.49
C PRO A 83 8.15 9.62 -16.40
N TYR A 84 7.86 8.35 -16.10
CA TYR A 84 6.50 7.82 -16.04
C TYR A 84 5.93 7.88 -14.62
N VAL A 85 6.81 7.77 -13.63
CA VAL A 85 6.51 8.01 -12.21
C VAL A 85 7.58 8.90 -11.62
N GLN A 86 7.23 9.75 -10.66
CA GLN A 86 8.21 10.57 -9.94
C GLN A 86 8.94 9.75 -8.86
N THR A 87 8.18 8.89 -8.18
CA THR A 87 8.67 7.92 -7.20
C THR A 87 7.73 6.73 -7.20
N PHE A 88 8.23 5.57 -6.79
CA PHE A 88 7.35 4.45 -6.50
C PHE A 88 6.49 4.75 -5.28
N PRO A 89 5.20 4.40 -5.30
CA PRO A 89 4.35 4.53 -4.13
C PRO A 89 4.85 3.63 -3.00
N THR A 90 4.57 4.01 -1.76
CA THR A 90 4.85 3.16 -0.59
C THR A 90 3.70 2.18 -0.41
N ASN A 91 3.98 0.88 -0.33
CA ASN A 91 2.97 -0.13 -0.10
C ASN A 91 2.33 0.07 1.30
N PRO A 92 0.99 0.22 1.40
CA PRO A 92 0.28 0.46 2.66
C PRO A 92 0.40 -0.65 3.72
N TYR A 93 0.77 -1.87 3.35
CA TYR A 93 0.81 -3.04 4.23
C TYR A 93 2.19 -3.29 4.84
N ASN A 94 3.27 -3.02 4.11
CA ASN A 94 4.64 -3.25 4.59
C ASN A 94 5.51 -1.98 4.67
N SER A 95 4.97 -0.83 4.26
CA SER A 95 5.66 0.47 4.29
C SER A 95 6.94 0.54 3.43
N LEU A 96 7.10 -0.37 2.47
CA LEU A 96 8.23 -0.41 1.55
C LEU A 96 7.85 0.19 0.19
N SER A 97 8.82 0.82 -0.47
CA SER A 97 8.67 1.36 -1.84
C SER A 97 9.59 0.65 -2.84
N ASP A 98 10.37 -0.32 -2.38
CA ASP A 98 11.31 -1.06 -3.22
C ASP A 98 10.56 -1.99 -4.18
N VAL A 99 11.14 -2.19 -5.36
CA VAL A 99 10.58 -3.08 -6.38
C VAL A 99 11.55 -4.20 -6.66
N THR A 100 11.09 -5.44 -6.50
CA THR A 100 11.77 -6.62 -7.02
C THR A 100 11.35 -6.83 -8.46
N VAL A 101 12.32 -6.98 -9.36
CA VAL A 101 12.06 -7.24 -10.77
C VAL A 101 12.49 -8.65 -11.11
N GLU A 102 11.58 -9.42 -11.69
CA GLU A 102 11.80 -10.80 -12.07
C GLU A 102 11.56 -11.01 -13.56
N ASP A 103 12.23 -12.01 -14.13
CA ASP A 103 12.07 -12.42 -15.53
C ASP A 103 11.37 -13.78 -15.59
N GLY A 104 10.04 -13.77 -15.56
CA GLY A 104 9.21 -14.97 -15.67
C GLY A 104 9.24 -15.92 -14.46
N ALA A 105 9.76 -15.47 -13.32
CA ALA A 105 9.64 -16.19 -12.05
C ALA A 105 8.29 -15.87 -11.37
N ALA A 106 7.81 -16.82 -10.57
CA ALA A 106 6.54 -16.66 -9.86
C ALA A 106 6.70 -15.61 -8.78
N LEU A 107 6.05 -14.46 -8.97
CA LEU A 107 5.97 -13.39 -7.98
C LEU A 107 5.20 -13.91 -6.75
N LEU A 108 5.92 -14.40 -5.74
CA LEU A 108 5.36 -14.74 -4.43
C LEU A 108 5.54 -13.53 -3.53
N GLY A 109 4.49 -13.14 -2.81
CA GLY A 109 4.61 -12.10 -1.78
C GLY A 109 5.56 -12.58 -0.69
N ASP A 110 6.80 -12.10 -0.72
CA ASP A 110 7.84 -12.44 0.25
C ASP A 110 7.85 -11.50 1.46
N GLY A 111 7.06 -10.42 1.40
CA GLY A 111 6.97 -9.38 2.44
C GLY A 111 8.24 -8.53 2.58
N ASN A 112 9.27 -8.78 1.76
CA ASN A 112 10.58 -8.17 1.88
C ASN A 112 10.75 -6.96 0.94
N THR A 113 9.88 -6.79 -0.06
CA THR A 113 9.83 -5.59 -0.90
C THR A 113 8.44 -5.00 -0.95
N GLY A 114 8.29 -3.80 -1.51
CA GLY A 114 6.97 -3.16 -1.64
C GLY A 114 6.17 -3.74 -2.80
N TRP A 115 6.85 -3.98 -3.92
CA TRP A 115 6.24 -4.31 -5.19
C TRP A 115 7.04 -5.36 -5.97
N HIS A 116 6.34 -6.10 -6.82
CA HIS A 116 6.95 -6.95 -7.82
C HIS A 116 6.60 -6.49 -9.23
N PHE A 117 7.58 -6.58 -10.12
CA PHE A 117 7.40 -6.39 -11.55
C PHE A 117 7.98 -7.58 -12.33
N ASP A 118 7.19 -8.16 -13.22
CA ASP A 118 7.66 -9.18 -14.16
C ASP A 118 7.91 -8.55 -15.53
N SER A 119 9.17 -8.49 -15.94
CA SER A 119 9.54 -7.87 -17.23
C SER A 119 9.10 -8.68 -18.45
N SER A 120 8.84 -9.97 -18.29
CA SER A 120 8.43 -10.86 -19.39
C SER A 120 6.94 -10.73 -19.71
N THR A 121 6.10 -10.56 -18.67
CA THR A 121 4.65 -10.45 -18.81
C THR A 121 4.12 -9.03 -18.67
N GLY A 122 4.92 -8.11 -18.10
CA GLY A 122 4.50 -6.76 -17.75
C GLY A 122 3.64 -6.69 -16.49
N ARG A 123 3.50 -7.79 -15.74
CA ARG A 123 2.68 -7.85 -14.54
C ARG A 123 3.33 -7.03 -13.42
N PHE A 124 2.55 -6.13 -12.83
CA PHE A 124 2.90 -5.39 -11.62
C PHE A 124 1.94 -5.76 -10.49
N SER A 125 2.48 -6.19 -9.35
CA SER A 125 1.71 -6.67 -8.20
C SER A 125 2.34 -6.25 -6.87
N ALA A 126 1.54 -6.32 -5.80
CA ALA A 126 2.03 -6.08 -4.45
C ALA A 126 2.81 -7.29 -3.90
N SER A 127 3.75 -7.05 -2.99
CA SER A 127 4.68 -8.04 -2.41
C SER A 127 4.33 -8.45 -0.97
N ASP A 128 3.32 -7.84 -0.36
CA ASP A 128 3.04 -7.97 1.07
C ASP A 128 2.46 -9.34 1.48
N ASP A 129 1.55 -9.93 0.69
CA ASP A 129 1.01 -11.28 0.93
C ASP A 129 0.51 -11.93 -0.38
N ALA A 130 0.33 -13.25 -0.34
CA ALA A 130 -0.23 -14.04 -1.45
C ALA A 130 -1.65 -13.61 -1.86
N THR A 131 -2.46 -13.07 -0.95
CA THR A 131 -3.80 -12.56 -1.26
C THR A 131 -3.78 -11.39 -2.24
N HIS A 132 -2.84 -10.45 -2.03
CA HIS A 132 -2.74 -9.22 -2.81
C HIS A 132 -1.84 -9.38 -4.04
N ALA A 133 -0.98 -10.41 -4.07
CA ALA A 133 -0.18 -10.75 -5.24
C ALA A 133 -1.03 -11.01 -6.49
N ALA A 134 -2.28 -11.48 -6.32
CA ALA A 134 -3.22 -11.78 -7.40
C ALA A 134 -3.98 -10.56 -7.95
N TRP A 135 -3.94 -9.41 -7.27
CA TRP A 135 -4.62 -8.19 -7.69
C TRP A 135 -3.86 -7.49 -8.79
#